data_AF-A0A6G2G1N2-F1
#
_entry.id   AF-A0A6G2G1N2-F1
#
_cell.length_a   1.000
_cell.length_b   1.000
_cell.length_c   1.000
_cell.angle_alpha   90.00
_cell.angle_beta   90.00
_cell.angle_gamma   90.00
#
_symmetry.space_group_name_H-M   'P 1'
#
loop_
_entity.id
_entity.type
_entity.pdbx_description
1 polymer ?
#
loop_
_entity_poly.entity_id
_entity_poly.type
_entity_poly.pdbx_seq_one_letter_code
_entity_poly.pdbx_strand_id
1 'polypeptide(L)' 'MAYRAVLANRDIRCEGYTMTDHGVELYDEEETFLAFVPYEHLHSLLDEEATTEPDPAIL' A
#
# COMPACT_ATOMS: atom_id res chain seq x y z
N MET A 1 7.96 9.27 -0.40
CA MET A 1 7.20 8.15 0.17
C MET A 1 6.19 7.68 -0.85
N ALA A 2 6.46 6.56 -1.50
CA ALA A 2 5.53 5.90 -2.41
C ALA A 2 5.16 4.55 -1.79
N TYR A 3 3.88 4.20 -1.87
CA TYR A 3 3.31 2.98 -1.32
C TYR A 3 2.76 2.11 -2.44
N ARG A 4 2.73 0.80 -2.18
CA ARG A 4 2.13 -0.19 -3.06
C ARG A 4 1.12 -1.02 -2.29
N ALA A 5 -0.15 -0.88 -2.65
CA ALA A 5 -1.22 -1.77 -2.21
C ALA A 5 -1.22 -3.02 -3.08
N VAL A 6 -0.97 -4.18 -2.48
CA VAL A 6 -0.98 -5.48 -3.14
C VAL A 6 -2.36 -6.11 -2.96
N LEU A 7 -3.03 -6.38 -4.07
CA LEU A 7 -4.32 -7.09 -4.10
C LEU A 7 -4.15 -8.46 -4.76
N ALA A 8 -5.16 -9.32 -4.63
CA ALA A 8 -5.12 -10.69 -5.13
C ALA A 8 -4.76 -10.81 -6.64
N ASN A 9 -5.13 -9.81 -7.44
CA ASN A 9 -5.01 -9.83 -8.90
C ASN A 9 -4.25 -8.66 -9.51
N ARG A 10 -3.86 -7.66 -8.70
CA ARG A 10 -3.21 -6.43 -9.18
C ARG A 10 -2.58 -5.70 -8.03
N ASP A 11 -1.64 -4.82 -8.35
CA ASP A 11 -1.07 -3.89 -7.39
C ASP A 11 -1.38 -2.46 -7.79
N ILE A 12 -1.61 -1.61 -6.81
CA ILE A 12 -1.89 -0.19 -6.99
C ILE A 12 -0.76 0.59 -6.32
N ARG A 13 -0.13 1.48 -7.09
CA ARG A 13 0.82 2.46 -6.55
C ARG A 13 0.07 3.71 -6.13
N CYS A 14 0.49 4.30 -5.02
CA CYS A 14 -0.09 5.50 -4.44
C CYS A 14 0.94 6.21 -3.55
N GLU A 15 0.76 7.50 -3.35
CA GLU A 15 1.67 8.35 -2.59
C GLU A 15 1.15 8.61 -1.17
N GLY A 16 -0.12 8.31 -0.92
CA GLY A 16 -0.74 8.32 0.40
C GLY A 16 -1.81 7.25 0.55
N TYR A 17 -2.09 6.87 1.80
CA TYR A 17 -3.21 6.01 2.14
C TYR A 17 -3.85 6.38 3.48
N THR A 18 -5.16 6.17 3.58
CA THR A 18 -5.93 6.33 4.83
C THR A 18 -6.60 5.01 5.19
N MET A 19 -6.36 4.52 6.42
CA MET A 19 -7.07 3.37 6.95
C MET A 19 -8.44 3.80 7.49
N THR A 20 -9.47 3.07 7.07
CA THR A 20 -10.85 3.27 7.48
C THR A 20 -11.37 1.99 8.16
N ASP A 21 -12.60 2.01 8.67
CA ASP A 21 -13.19 0.84 9.30
C ASP A 21 -13.41 -0.35 8.35
N HIS A 22 -13.39 -0.12 7.04
CA HIS A 22 -13.77 -1.12 6.02
C HIS A 22 -12.67 -1.42 5.00
N GLY A 23 -11.57 -0.68 5.04
CA GLY A 23 -10.51 -0.82 4.06
C GLY A 23 -9.58 0.38 4.04
N VAL A 24 -8.91 0.56 2.91
CA VAL A 24 -7.92 1.60 2.72
C VAL A 24 -8.27 2.44 1.52
N GLU A 25 -8.24 3.75 1.69
CA GLU A 25 -8.34 4.72 0.61
C GLU A 25 -6.94 5.11 0.16
N LEU A 26 -6.70 5.12 -1.15
CA LEU A 26 -5.43 5.41 -1.78
C LEU A 26 -5.49 6.76 -2.47
N TYR A 27 -4.40 7.52 -2.36
CA TYR A 27 -4.29 8.89 -2.83
C TYR A 27 -3.00 9.10 -3.63
N ASP A 28 -3.03 10.02 -4.59
CA ASP A 28 -1.83 10.44 -5.31
C ASP A 28 -1.05 11.56 -4.60
N GLU A 29 -0.01 12.08 -5.25
CA GLU A 29 0.83 13.17 -4.75
C GLU A 29 0.08 14.49 -4.52
N GLU A 30 -1.06 14.69 -5.18
CA GLU A 30 -1.92 15.87 -5.06
C GLU A 30 -3.07 15.65 -4.06
N GLU A 31 -3.01 14.59 -3.25
CA GLU A 31 -4.09 14.13 -2.36
C GLU A 31 -5.40 13.81 -3.12
N THR A 32 -5.31 13.48 -4.42
CA THR A 32 -6.48 13.07 -5.21
C THR A 32 -6.79 11.61 -4.93
N PHE A 33 -8.06 11.32 -4.67
CA PHE A 33 -8.54 9.97 -4.46
C PHE A 33 -8.33 9.10 -5.72
N LEU A 34 -7.56 8.02 -5.58
CA LEU A 34 -7.29 7.06 -6.64
C LEU A 34 -8.25 5.88 -6.58
N ALA A 35 -8.36 5.25 -5.40
CA ALA A 35 -9.15 4.03 -5.22
C ALA A 35 -9.44 3.72 -3.75
N PHE A 36 -10.51 2.97 -3.53
CA PHE A 36 -10.79 2.31 -2.26
C PHE A 36 -10.54 0.80 -2.38
N VAL A 37 -9.81 0.23 -1.41
CA VAL A 37 -9.48 -1.19 -1.34
C VAL A 37 -10.04 -1.78 -0.04
N PRO A 38 -11.04 -2.67 -0.10
CA PRO A 38 -11.56 -3.33 1.10
C PRO A 38 -10.52 -4.30 1.68
N TYR A 39 -10.52 -4.48 3.01
CA TYR A 39 -9.56 -5.36 3.68
C TYR A 39 -9.62 -6.81 3.19
N GLU A 40 -10.79 -7.29 2.76
CA GLU A 40 -10.96 -8.62 2.18
C GLU A 40 -10.11 -8.86 0.93
N HIS A 41 -9.73 -7.79 0.22
CA HIS A 41 -8.92 -7.84 -1.01
C HIS A 41 -7.52 -7.27 -0.83
N LEU A 42 -7.18 -6.72 0.33
CA LEU A 42 -5.88 -6.13 0.62
C LEU A 42 -4.96 -7.18 1.24
N HIS A 43 -3.95 -7.61 0.48
CA HIS A 43 -2.97 -8.59 0.98
C HIS A 43 -1.86 -7.91 1.78
N SER A 44 -1.33 -6.79 1.28
CA SER A 44 -0.31 -6.01 1.97
C SER A 44 -0.25 -4.56 1.48
N LEU A 45 0.26 -3.68 2.33
CA LEU A 45 0.71 -2.33 1.98
C LEU A 45 2.21 -2.28 2.19
N LEU A 46 2.94 -1.99 1.12
CA LEU A 46 4.39 -1.91 1.12
C LEU A 46 4.80 -0.45 0.95
N ASP A 47 5.75 0.01 1.77
CA ASP A 47 6.44 1.27 1.54
C ASP A 47 7.59 0.98 0.56
N GLU A 48 7.52 1.55 -0.65
CA GLU A 48 8.52 1.31 -1.69
C GLU A 48 9.90 1.84 -1.26
N GLU A 49 9.98 2.82 -0.35
CA GLU A 49 11.24 3.36 0.17
C GLU A 49 11.80 2.56 1.37
N ALA A 50 10.94 1.87 2.14
CA ALA A 50 11.37 1.02 3.26
C ALA A 50 11.98 -0.33 2.81
N THR A 51 11.90 -0.69 1.53
CA THR A 51 12.45 -1.96 1.00
C THR A 51 13.98 -2.01 0.88
N THR A 52 14.71 -1.05 1.46
CA THR A 52 16.17 -1.11 1.60
C THR A 52 16.54 -1.56 3.00
N GLU A 53 16.29 -2.82 3.34
CA GLU A 53 17.03 -3.57 4.36
C GLU A 53 16.67 -5.06 4.20
N PRO A 54 17.47 -5.85 3.48
CA PRO A 54 17.38 -7.29 3.60
C PRO A 54 17.84 -7.64 5.01
N ASP A 55 16.90 -8.02 5.88
CA ASP A 55 17.23 -8.54 7.21
C ASP A 55 18.14 -9.79 7.02
N PRO A 56 19.45 -9.73 7.35
CA PRO A 56 20.34 -10.86 7.20
C PRO A 56 20.25 -11.79 8.43
N ALA A 57 19.09 -11.89 9.06
CA ALA A 57 18.85 -12.77 10.21
C ALA A 57 18.14 -14.07 9.83
N ILE A 58 18.67 -14.79 8.84
CA ILE A 58 18.55 -16.26 8.81
C ILE A 58 19.97 -16.81 8.69
N LEU A 59 20.56 -17.06 9.86
CA LEU A 59 21.72 -17.93 10.09
C LEU A 59 21.23 -19.30 10.58
#